data_AF-A0A4U8YLG8-F1
#
_entry.id   AF-A0A4U8YLG8-F1
#
_cell.length_a   1.000
_cell.length_b   1.000
_cell.length_c   1.000
_cell.angle_alpha   90.00
_cell.angle_beta   90.00
_cell.angle_gamma   90.00
#
_symmetry.space_group_name_H-M   'P 1'
#
loop_
_entity.id
_entity.type
_entity.pdbx_description
1 polymer ?
#
loop_
_entity_poly.entity_id
_entity_poly.type
_entity_poly.pdbx_seq_one_letter_code
_entity_poly.pdbx_strand_id
1 'polypeptide(L)'
;MKISKSNVSRGTLGITGHVGAGHVHTNFGFVQDDSAGFAVVSALLRKAFPARTTIASVDADIETGTVTVTTEDGGTGTASTRRGITPYEATLARLAIGMDAIYSQTVACTAFGRIYGQGVLELPVALQTAACLAVVDTFEKKYPGQFVTGVEDMPGKVGKIMGTVLDIDGIPVSVMAVINASEGGLGPDEDLEGNVMLGDKGRVMKELGLDALPTFVLESKAYAPAVFKDNREEMFWVRMNKEVDNPSVFEALIKGINAAGLPCTHSDTAFPRGKGDMAKGTRELGERIAALGNSLAEADTAREKVRIVGELATIVSQDAGGVTFMSSDLHNLVGGGGIMPGMCAVLSMVVSEQTVKTWKIPAFTAQDADHYLAILEHAVPVLAGNIDKATAEMHERTAFKEEAFAFLYPEK
;
A
#
# COMPACT_ATOMS: atom_id res chain seq x y z
N MET A 1 -16.78 -16.27 9.31
CA MET A 1 -16.51 -16.30 7.86
C MET A 1 -15.79 -17.59 7.46
N LYS A 2 -16.37 -18.39 6.57
CA LYS A 2 -15.68 -19.53 5.92
C LYS A 2 -15.00 -19.05 4.65
N ILE A 3 -13.70 -19.30 4.53
CA ILE A 3 -12.91 -18.96 3.34
C ILE A 3 -12.26 -20.23 2.80
N SER A 4 -12.39 -20.46 1.51
CA SER A 4 -11.71 -21.54 0.80
C SER A 4 -11.29 -21.13 -0.60
N LYS A 5 -10.50 -21.96 -1.28
CA LYS A 5 -10.25 -21.81 -2.71
C LYS A 5 -11.56 -21.88 -3.48
N SER A 6 -11.76 -20.98 -4.45
CA SER A 6 -12.88 -21.05 -5.38
C SER A 6 -12.66 -22.05 -6.51
N ASN A 7 -13.76 -22.62 -7.03
CA ASN A 7 -13.74 -23.45 -8.23
C ASN A 7 -13.92 -22.65 -9.53
N VAL A 8 -14.26 -21.35 -9.43
CA VAL A 8 -14.38 -20.46 -10.59
C VAL A 8 -13.10 -19.63 -10.76
N SER A 9 -12.81 -19.22 -11.99
CA SER A 9 -11.63 -18.43 -12.33
C SER A 9 -11.81 -16.92 -12.16
N ARG A 10 -13.06 -16.45 -11.95
CA ARG A 10 -13.40 -15.04 -11.75
C ARG A 10 -14.42 -14.89 -10.63
N GLY A 11 -14.24 -13.85 -9.82
CA GLY A 11 -15.14 -13.47 -8.76
C GLY A 11 -16.39 -12.73 -9.26
N THR A 12 -17.30 -12.49 -8.34
CA THR A 12 -18.50 -11.63 -8.51
C THR A 12 -18.26 -10.21 -8.02
N LEU A 13 -17.24 -10.02 -7.19
CA LEU A 13 -16.75 -8.74 -6.67
C LEU A 13 -15.25 -8.87 -6.37
N GLY A 14 -14.58 -7.75 -6.17
CA GLY A 14 -13.14 -7.68 -5.91
C GLY A 14 -12.75 -7.26 -4.49
N ILE A 15 -11.58 -7.69 -4.04
CA ILE A 15 -10.86 -7.13 -2.90
C ILE A 15 -9.40 -6.93 -3.29
N THR A 16 -8.90 -5.70 -3.21
CA THR A 16 -7.50 -5.38 -3.51
C THR A 16 -6.85 -4.71 -2.33
N GLY A 17 -5.59 -4.99 -2.09
CA GLY A 17 -4.79 -4.29 -1.10
C GLY A 17 -3.34 -4.21 -1.56
N HIS A 18 -2.62 -3.20 -1.11
CA HIS A 18 -1.23 -3.00 -1.52
C HIS A 18 -0.31 -2.72 -0.35
N VAL A 19 0.98 -2.63 -0.68
CA VAL A 19 2.02 -2.11 0.19
C VAL A 19 2.85 -1.11 -0.58
N GLY A 20 2.83 0.14 -0.11
CA GLY A 20 3.79 1.18 -0.44
C GLY A 20 5.09 1.00 0.34
N ALA A 21 6.09 0.33 -0.23
CA ALA A 21 7.34 0.07 0.48
C ALA A 21 8.09 1.39 0.75
N GLY A 22 8.25 1.74 2.04
CA GLY A 22 8.83 3.01 2.47
C GLY A 22 7.86 4.20 2.49
N HIS A 23 6.58 4.02 2.14
CA HIS A 23 5.60 5.10 2.15
C HIS A 23 5.06 5.40 3.54
N VAL A 24 5.81 6.20 4.29
CA VAL A 24 5.47 6.48 5.68
C VAL A 24 4.85 7.86 5.85
N HIS A 25 5.37 8.83 5.13
CA HIS A 25 4.99 10.23 5.27
C HIS A 25 4.48 10.78 3.95
N THR A 26 3.51 11.67 4.06
CA THR A 26 2.99 12.45 2.94
C THR A 26 2.78 13.90 3.38
N ASN A 27 2.29 14.73 2.47
CA ASN A 27 2.04 16.14 2.74
C ASN A 27 1.04 16.36 3.89
N PHE A 28 1.06 17.58 4.46
CA PHE A 28 0.15 18.01 5.55
C PHE A 28 0.25 17.19 6.85
N GLY A 29 1.37 16.50 7.09
CA GLY A 29 1.65 15.80 8.35
C GLY A 29 0.90 14.47 8.49
N PHE A 30 0.43 13.90 7.39
CA PHE A 30 -0.14 12.56 7.38
C PHE A 30 0.98 11.52 7.46
N VAL A 31 0.77 10.49 8.29
CA VAL A 31 1.76 9.45 8.59
C VAL A 31 1.07 8.09 8.60
N GLN A 32 1.65 7.08 7.95
CA GLN A 32 0.97 5.80 7.76
C GLN A 32 1.85 4.57 7.86
N ASP A 33 1.18 3.45 8.13
CA ASP A 33 1.57 2.13 7.68
C ASP A 33 0.78 1.78 6.43
N ASP A 34 1.44 1.93 5.29
CA ASP A 34 0.86 1.71 3.97
C ASP A 34 0.86 0.25 3.55
N SER A 35 1.32 -0.66 4.41
CA SER A 35 1.32 -2.11 4.15
C SER A 35 0.04 -2.82 4.59
N ALA A 36 -0.91 -2.10 5.21
CA ALA A 36 -2.12 -2.69 5.77
C ALA A 36 -2.96 -3.45 4.74
N GLY A 37 -3.12 -2.91 3.53
CA GLY A 37 -3.88 -3.55 2.46
C GLY A 37 -3.32 -4.91 2.06
N PHE A 38 -2.02 -4.95 1.78
CA PHE A 38 -1.27 -6.17 1.50
C PHE A 38 -1.41 -7.16 2.65
N ALA A 39 -1.24 -6.70 3.89
CA ALA A 39 -1.30 -7.55 5.06
C ALA A 39 -2.67 -8.25 5.20
N VAL A 40 -3.77 -7.51 4.99
CA VAL A 40 -5.13 -8.06 5.05
C VAL A 40 -5.40 -9.05 3.92
N VAL A 41 -5.01 -8.72 2.68
CA VAL A 41 -5.19 -9.65 1.56
C VAL A 41 -4.36 -10.92 1.76
N SER A 42 -3.10 -10.83 2.18
CA SER A 42 -2.28 -12.00 2.51
C SER A 42 -2.89 -12.81 3.67
N ALA A 43 -3.52 -12.16 4.65
CA ALA A 43 -4.23 -12.86 5.72
C ALA A 43 -5.49 -13.60 5.21
N LEU A 44 -6.26 -13.02 4.28
CA LEU A 44 -7.35 -13.70 3.57
C LEU A 44 -6.84 -14.94 2.83
N LEU A 45 -5.77 -14.76 2.04
CA LEU A 45 -5.13 -15.83 1.29
C LEU A 45 -4.68 -16.96 2.22
N ARG A 46 -4.05 -16.62 3.35
CA ARG A 46 -3.61 -17.60 4.36
C ARG A 46 -4.75 -18.42 4.97
N LYS A 47 -5.98 -17.89 5.04
CA LYS A 47 -7.14 -18.66 5.50
C LYS A 47 -7.56 -19.75 4.49
N ALA A 48 -7.46 -19.49 3.19
CA ALA A 48 -7.75 -20.47 2.14
C ALA A 48 -6.57 -21.38 1.80
N PHE A 49 -5.36 -20.86 1.91
CA PHE A 49 -4.09 -21.47 1.54
C PHE A 49 -3.12 -21.37 2.73
N PRO A 50 -3.22 -22.24 3.75
CA PRO A 50 -2.42 -22.14 4.97
C PRO A 50 -0.89 -22.13 4.72
N ALA A 51 -0.29 -20.96 4.83
CA ALA A 51 1.16 -20.73 4.69
C ALA A 51 1.75 -20.11 5.97
N ARG A 52 2.98 -20.50 6.30
CA ARG A 52 3.81 -19.95 7.37
C ARG A 52 4.76 -18.91 6.80
N THR A 53 4.37 -17.66 6.96
CA THR A 53 5.08 -16.47 6.51
C THR A 53 6.02 -15.89 7.59
N THR A 54 6.20 -16.61 8.71
CA THR A 54 7.20 -16.27 9.73
C THR A 54 8.59 -16.25 9.09
N ILE A 55 9.37 -15.21 9.37
CA ILE A 55 10.72 -15.03 8.89
C ILE A 55 11.65 -16.01 9.62
N ALA A 56 12.18 -16.98 8.87
CA ALA A 56 13.12 -17.97 9.36
C ALA A 56 14.57 -17.44 9.34
N SER A 57 14.92 -16.63 8.34
CA SER A 57 16.24 -16.01 8.26
C SER A 57 16.22 -14.68 7.52
N VAL A 58 17.15 -13.80 7.92
CA VAL A 58 17.49 -12.57 7.21
C VAL A 58 18.98 -12.57 6.95
N ASP A 59 19.35 -12.51 5.67
CA ASP A 59 20.73 -12.37 5.22
C ASP A 59 20.92 -11.00 4.58
N ALA A 60 21.68 -10.13 5.26
CA ALA A 60 21.98 -8.79 4.80
C ALA A 60 23.47 -8.76 4.40
N ASP A 61 23.70 -8.86 3.10
CA ASP A 61 25.03 -8.97 2.50
C ASP A 61 25.68 -7.58 2.38
N ILE A 62 26.76 -7.40 3.15
CA ILE A 62 27.52 -6.16 3.23
C ILE A 62 28.33 -5.87 1.96
N GLU A 63 28.68 -6.89 1.17
CA GLU A 63 29.49 -6.75 -0.04
C GLU A 63 28.63 -6.31 -1.22
N THR A 64 27.44 -6.90 -1.35
CA THR A 64 26.51 -6.58 -2.45
C THR A 64 25.50 -5.50 -2.10
N GLY A 65 25.32 -5.18 -0.81
CA GLY A 65 24.31 -4.24 -0.35
C GLY A 65 22.88 -4.77 -0.49
N THR A 66 22.71 -6.09 -0.53
CA THR A 66 21.41 -6.76 -0.68
C THR A 66 20.92 -7.36 0.63
N VAL A 67 19.61 -7.42 0.79
CA VAL A 67 18.95 -8.11 1.91
C VAL A 67 18.00 -9.17 1.36
N THR A 68 18.14 -10.39 1.88
CA THR A 68 17.31 -11.54 1.54
C THR A 68 16.56 -12.03 2.78
N VAL A 69 15.24 -12.14 2.66
CA VAL A 69 14.34 -12.69 3.68
C VAL A 69 13.89 -14.07 3.22
N THR A 70 13.97 -15.06 4.12
CA THR A 70 13.42 -16.40 3.90
C THR A 70 12.37 -16.71 4.97
N THR A 71 11.21 -17.21 4.54
CA THR A 71 10.11 -17.64 5.43
C THR A 71 10.24 -19.11 5.82
N GLU A 72 9.53 -19.53 6.88
CA GLU A 72 9.51 -20.93 7.34
C GLU A 72 9.07 -21.93 6.28
N ASP A 73 8.17 -21.55 5.38
CA ASP A 73 7.71 -22.37 4.26
C ASP A 73 8.59 -22.22 2.99
N GLY A 74 9.78 -21.60 3.11
CA GLY A 74 10.81 -21.57 2.06
C GLY A 74 10.62 -20.51 0.97
N GLY A 75 9.67 -19.59 1.15
CA GLY A 75 9.54 -18.39 0.32
C GLY A 75 10.71 -17.43 0.56
N THR A 76 11.26 -16.86 -0.50
CA THR A 76 12.46 -16.03 -0.52
C THR A 76 12.19 -14.72 -1.25
N GLY A 77 12.60 -13.60 -0.67
CA GLY A 77 12.54 -12.29 -1.30
C GLY A 77 13.84 -11.52 -1.10
N THR A 78 14.29 -10.81 -2.13
CA THR A 78 15.55 -10.07 -2.12
C THR A 78 15.33 -8.64 -2.60
N ALA A 79 15.95 -7.68 -1.93
CA ALA A 79 15.97 -6.28 -2.34
C ALA A 79 17.36 -5.67 -2.07
N SER A 80 17.66 -4.53 -2.67
CA SER A 80 18.96 -3.87 -2.58
C SER A 80 18.87 -2.47 -1.98
N THR A 81 19.99 -2.02 -1.44
CA THR A 81 20.25 -0.63 -1.01
C THR A 81 21.21 0.01 -2.01
N ARG A 82 21.23 1.34 -2.11
CA ARG A 82 22.17 2.06 -3.00
C ARG A 82 23.49 2.37 -2.31
N ARG A 83 23.44 2.61 -1.00
CA ARG A 83 24.59 3.02 -0.18
C ARG A 83 25.28 1.87 0.54
N GLY A 84 24.92 0.63 0.21
CA GLY A 84 25.45 -0.57 0.85
C GLY A 84 24.86 -0.81 2.25
N ILE A 85 25.37 -1.83 2.92
CA ILE A 85 24.91 -2.26 4.25
C ILE A 85 26.12 -2.38 5.17
N THR A 86 26.04 -1.79 6.36
CA THR A 86 27.07 -1.95 7.39
C THR A 86 26.88 -3.24 8.20
N PRO A 87 27.93 -3.79 8.84
CA PRO A 87 27.78 -4.95 9.73
C PRO A 87 26.81 -4.74 10.90
N TYR A 88 26.67 -3.49 11.40
CA TYR A 88 25.71 -3.16 12.45
C TYR A 88 24.28 -3.17 11.93
N GLU A 89 24.05 -2.61 10.76
CA GLU A 89 22.75 -2.67 10.07
C GLU A 89 22.34 -4.12 9.76
N ALA A 90 23.27 -4.94 9.28
CA ALA A 90 23.04 -6.38 9.07
C ALA A 90 22.69 -7.10 10.39
N THR A 91 23.29 -6.68 11.51
CA THR A 91 22.94 -7.21 12.83
C THR A 91 21.53 -6.78 13.26
N LEU A 92 21.16 -5.51 13.06
CA LEU A 92 19.82 -5.01 13.36
C LEU A 92 18.74 -5.69 12.51
N ALA A 93 18.99 -5.92 11.22
CA ALA A 93 18.07 -6.60 10.32
C ALA A 93 17.64 -7.99 10.83
N ARG A 94 18.49 -8.68 11.59
CA ARG A 94 18.17 -9.99 12.18
C ARG A 94 17.13 -9.95 13.29
N LEU A 95 16.83 -8.78 13.85
CA LEU A 95 15.71 -8.63 14.81
C LEU A 95 14.34 -8.90 14.18
N ALA A 96 14.26 -8.94 12.84
CA ALA A 96 13.08 -9.38 12.11
C ALA A 96 12.83 -10.90 12.18
N ILE A 97 13.82 -11.71 12.56
CA ILE A 97 13.67 -13.17 12.61
C ILE A 97 12.62 -13.54 13.66
N GLY A 98 11.69 -14.43 13.29
CA GLY A 98 10.56 -14.84 14.12
C GLY A 98 9.33 -13.94 14.00
N MET A 99 9.43 -12.82 13.28
CA MET A 99 8.26 -12.00 12.95
C MET A 99 7.53 -12.55 11.72
N ASP A 100 6.25 -12.20 11.57
CA ASP A 100 5.46 -12.57 10.40
C ASP A 100 5.66 -11.54 9.27
N ALA A 101 6.17 -11.99 8.13
CA ALA A 101 6.52 -11.15 6.98
C ALA A 101 5.31 -10.43 6.35
N ILE A 102 4.08 -10.88 6.63
CA ILE A 102 2.85 -10.21 6.20
C ILE A 102 2.75 -8.78 6.76
N TYR A 103 3.27 -8.53 7.98
CA TYR A 103 3.26 -7.21 8.62
C TYR A 103 4.58 -6.46 8.34
N SER A 104 4.88 -6.27 7.06
CA SER A 104 6.22 -5.93 6.57
C SER A 104 6.78 -4.60 7.07
N GLN A 105 5.95 -3.55 7.21
CA GLN A 105 6.42 -2.29 7.81
C GLN A 105 6.73 -2.48 9.31
N THR A 106 5.89 -3.20 10.05
CA THR A 106 6.14 -3.55 11.46
C THR A 106 7.43 -4.35 11.62
N VAL A 107 7.76 -5.23 10.67
CA VAL A 107 9.05 -5.93 10.61
C VAL A 107 10.22 -4.95 10.52
N ALA A 108 10.18 -4.00 9.59
CA ALA A 108 11.22 -2.98 9.43
C ALA A 108 11.33 -2.07 10.67
N CYS A 109 10.21 -1.59 11.21
CA CYS A 109 10.16 -0.78 12.42
C CYS A 109 10.69 -1.52 13.65
N THR A 110 10.46 -2.83 13.77
CA THR A 110 11.00 -3.60 14.90
C THR A 110 12.50 -3.74 14.82
N ALA A 111 13.05 -3.93 13.62
CA ALA A 111 14.49 -4.05 13.43
C ALA A 111 15.25 -2.73 13.61
N PHE A 112 14.69 -1.61 13.14
CA PHE A 112 15.41 -0.33 13.03
C PHE A 112 14.80 0.82 13.85
N GLY A 113 13.66 0.59 14.50
CA GLY A 113 12.90 1.59 15.25
C GLY A 113 12.01 2.49 14.39
N ARG A 114 12.42 2.79 13.15
CA ARG A 114 11.65 3.58 12.17
C ARG A 114 11.97 3.16 10.74
N ILE A 115 11.11 3.58 9.82
CA ILE A 115 11.30 3.51 8.38
C ILE A 115 11.00 4.87 7.75
N TYR A 116 11.78 5.26 6.75
CA TYR A 116 11.57 6.46 5.93
C TYR A 116 11.97 6.15 4.50
N GLY A 117 11.07 6.45 3.58
CA GLY A 117 11.26 6.35 2.14
C GLY A 117 12.24 7.39 1.57
N GLN A 118 12.10 7.67 0.28
CA GLN A 118 12.87 8.68 -0.47
C GLN A 118 14.39 8.47 -0.39
N GLY A 119 14.81 7.23 -0.16
CA GLY A 119 16.21 6.89 0.05
C GLY A 119 16.80 7.47 1.33
N VAL A 120 15.99 7.77 2.36
CA VAL A 120 16.46 8.23 3.66
C VAL A 120 16.97 7.03 4.46
N LEU A 121 16.12 6.02 4.66
CA LEU A 121 16.46 4.77 5.33
C LEU A 121 16.35 3.58 4.36
N GLU A 122 17.38 3.37 3.54
CA GLU A 122 17.36 2.39 2.45
C GLU A 122 17.24 0.94 2.93
N LEU A 123 17.99 0.53 3.96
CA LEU A 123 17.90 -0.86 4.44
C LEU A 123 16.55 -1.20 5.07
N PRO A 124 15.93 -0.35 5.93
CA PRO A 124 14.56 -0.59 6.39
C PRO A 124 13.56 -0.77 5.24
N VAL A 125 13.64 0.06 4.19
CA VAL A 125 12.78 -0.07 3.01
C VAL A 125 13.09 -1.36 2.24
N ALA A 126 14.36 -1.68 2.01
CA ALA A 126 14.76 -2.92 1.35
C ALA A 126 14.32 -4.16 2.15
N LEU A 127 14.41 -4.15 3.48
CA LEU A 127 13.94 -5.23 4.34
C LEU A 127 12.41 -5.41 4.23
N GLN A 128 11.65 -4.31 4.23
CA GLN A 128 10.20 -4.34 4.00
C GLN A 128 9.89 -4.99 2.65
N THR A 129 10.54 -4.51 1.57
CA THR A 129 10.36 -5.06 0.22
C THR A 129 10.69 -6.55 0.15
N ALA A 130 11.85 -6.96 0.70
CA ALA A 130 12.27 -8.35 0.74
C ALA A 130 11.28 -9.24 1.51
N ALA A 131 10.72 -8.75 2.62
CA ALA A 131 9.69 -9.46 3.37
C ALA A 131 8.40 -9.66 2.55
N CYS A 132 7.90 -8.63 1.86
CA CYS A 132 6.73 -8.74 1.00
C CYS A 132 6.96 -9.72 -0.16
N LEU A 133 8.11 -9.64 -0.82
CA LEU A 133 8.49 -10.55 -1.90
C LEU A 133 8.58 -12.00 -1.41
N ALA A 134 9.12 -12.22 -0.21
CA ALA A 134 9.19 -13.54 0.40
C ALA A 134 7.79 -14.12 0.64
N VAL A 135 6.81 -13.31 1.07
CA VAL A 135 5.41 -13.74 1.25
C VAL A 135 4.81 -14.22 -0.07
N VAL A 136 4.95 -13.45 -1.16
CA VAL A 136 4.44 -13.85 -2.48
C VAL A 136 5.07 -15.18 -2.91
N ASP A 137 6.40 -15.28 -2.80
CA ASP A 137 7.13 -16.49 -3.18
C ASP A 137 6.78 -17.70 -2.30
N THR A 138 6.44 -17.49 -1.01
CA THR A 138 5.91 -18.56 -0.13
C THR A 138 4.65 -19.18 -0.72
N PHE A 139 3.69 -18.35 -1.12
CA PHE A 139 2.43 -18.83 -1.69
C PHE A 139 2.66 -19.51 -3.04
N GLU A 140 3.49 -18.92 -3.92
CA GLU A 140 3.82 -19.49 -5.23
C GLU A 140 4.44 -20.89 -5.11
N LYS A 141 5.42 -21.06 -4.22
CA LYS A 141 6.12 -22.34 -4.00
C LYS A 141 5.22 -23.37 -3.32
N LYS A 142 4.45 -22.98 -2.30
CA LYS A 142 3.63 -23.92 -1.53
C LYS A 142 2.39 -24.38 -2.28
N TYR A 143 1.87 -23.55 -3.17
CA TYR A 143 0.65 -23.81 -3.92
C TYR A 143 0.85 -23.52 -5.43
N PRO A 144 1.66 -24.31 -6.14
CA PRO A 144 1.93 -24.08 -7.55
C PRO A 144 0.65 -24.07 -8.40
N GLY A 145 0.55 -23.07 -9.27
CA GLY A 145 -0.58 -22.89 -10.18
C GLY A 145 -1.91 -22.50 -9.53
N GLN A 146 -1.92 -22.14 -8.23
CA GLN A 146 -3.12 -21.66 -7.54
C GLN A 146 -3.28 -20.14 -7.58
N PHE A 147 -2.23 -19.43 -7.98
CA PHE A 147 -2.15 -17.98 -8.00
C PHE A 147 -1.86 -17.47 -9.40
N VAL A 148 -2.48 -16.35 -9.75
CA VAL A 148 -2.06 -15.51 -10.86
C VAL A 148 -1.07 -14.50 -10.30
N THR A 149 0.15 -14.50 -10.83
CA THR A 149 1.20 -13.58 -10.39
C THR A 149 1.71 -12.72 -11.53
N GLY A 150 2.30 -11.60 -11.18
CA GLY A 150 2.89 -10.65 -12.10
C GLY A 150 3.99 -9.81 -11.43
N VAL A 151 4.66 -9.01 -12.23
CA VAL A 151 5.71 -8.08 -11.78
C VAL A 151 5.21 -6.64 -11.85
N GLU A 152 5.75 -5.77 -11.01
CA GLU A 152 5.61 -4.32 -11.21
C GLU A 152 6.57 -3.93 -12.35
N ASP A 153 6.07 -3.90 -13.59
CA ASP A 153 6.88 -3.84 -14.82
C ASP A 153 7.31 -2.42 -15.24
N MET A 154 7.04 -1.42 -14.41
CA MET A 154 7.52 -0.05 -14.64
C MET A 154 9.03 0.07 -14.35
N PRO A 155 9.76 0.94 -15.08
CA PRO A 155 11.19 1.12 -14.86
C PRO A 155 11.56 1.46 -13.40
N GLY A 156 12.59 0.82 -12.86
CA GLY A 156 13.06 1.07 -11.50
C GLY A 156 12.21 0.43 -10.40
N LYS A 157 11.26 -0.45 -10.76
CA LYS A 157 10.42 -1.20 -9.82
C LYS A 157 10.91 -2.63 -9.59
N VAL A 158 10.67 -3.12 -8.38
CA VAL A 158 10.94 -4.50 -7.92
C VAL A 158 9.72 -5.14 -7.27
N GLY A 159 8.57 -4.47 -7.36
CA GLY A 159 7.30 -4.98 -6.87
C GLY A 159 6.81 -6.24 -7.58
N LYS A 160 5.81 -6.88 -6.98
CA LYS A 160 5.12 -8.06 -7.49
C LYS A 160 3.62 -7.95 -7.24
N ILE A 161 2.86 -8.68 -8.03
CA ILE A 161 1.42 -8.84 -7.90
C ILE A 161 1.12 -10.32 -7.65
N MET A 162 0.18 -10.61 -6.76
CA MET A 162 -0.35 -11.94 -6.52
C MET A 162 -1.85 -11.88 -6.28
N GLY A 163 -2.61 -12.72 -6.99
CA GLY A 163 -4.05 -12.82 -6.78
C GLY A 163 -4.61 -14.20 -7.10
N THR A 164 -5.85 -14.42 -6.68
CA THR A 164 -6.61 -15.66 -6.92
C THR A 164 -8.10 -15.38 -6.69
N VAL A 165 -8.95 -16.40 -6.84
CA VAL A 165 -10.37 -16.31 -6.50
C VAL A 165 -10.64 -17.16 -5.26
N LEU A 166 -11.20 -16.51 -4.24
CA LEU A 166 -11.63 -17.14 -3.00
C LEU A 166 -13.14 -17.39 -3.04
N ASP A 167 -13.58 -18.46 -2.40
CA ASP A 167 -14.97 -18.65 -1.99
C ASP A 167 -15.10 -18.15 -0.55
N ILE A 168 -15.86 -17.07 -0.37
CA ILE A 168 -16.15 -16.47 0.93
C ILE A 168 -17.63 -16.69 1.22
N ASP A 169 -17.93 -17.64 2.10
CA ASP A 169 -19.29 -18.03 2.47
C ASP A 169 -20.22 -18.31 1.24
N GLY A 170 -19.67 -18.94 0.21
CA GLY A 170 -20.38 -19.28 -1.04
C GLY A 170 -20.36 -18.18 -2.11
N ILE A 171 -19.70 -17.05 -1.85
CA ILE A 171 -19.56 -15.93 -2.78
C ILE A 171 -18.15 -16.00 -3.40
N PRO A 172 -18.04 -16.15 -4.73
CA PRO A 172 -16.75 -16.02 -5.41
C PRO A 172 -16.25 -14.58 -5.36
N VAL A 173 -15.05 -14.37 -4.84
CA VAL A 173 -14.41 -13.05 -4.67
C VAL A 173 -13.01 -13.09 -5.26
N SER A 174 -12.74 -12.22 -6.23
CA SER A 174 -11.39 -12.04 -6.77
C SER A 174 -10.57 -11.22 -5.79
N VAL A 175 -9.41 -11.72 -5.38
CA VAL A 175 -8.52 -11.02 -4.44
C VAL A 175 -7.15 -10.78 -5.06
N MET A 176 -6.56 -9.62 -4.79
CA MET A 176 -5.24 -9.25 -5.31
C MET A 176 -4.44 -8.46 -4.28
N ALA A 177 -3.22 -8.91 -4.03
CA ALA A 177 -2.20 -8.21 -3.26
C ALA A 177 -1.18 -7.60 -4.23
N VAL A 178 -0.84 -6.33 -4.02
CA VAL A 178 0.14 -5.58 -4.83
C VAL A 178 1.29 -5.15 -3.92
N ILE A 179 2.52 -5.27 -4.42
CA ILE A 179 3.70 -4.70 -3.78
C ILE A 179 4.18 -3.57 -4.68
N ASN A 180 4.10 -2.34 -4.19
CA ASN A 180 4.67 -1.17 -4.86
C ASN A 180 6.03 -0.89 -4.23
N ALA A 181 7.10 -1.12 -4.98
CA ALA A 181 8.45 -1.01 -4.46
C ALA A 181 9.46 -0.60 -5.53
N SER A 182 10.30 0.37 -5.19
CA SER A 182 11.39 0.84 -6.04
C SER A 182 12.73 0.18 -5.70
N GLU A 183 13.58 0.01 -6.70
CA GLU A 183 14.97 -0.44 -6.54
C GLU A 183 15.76 0.45 -5.56
N GLY A 184 16.72 -0.14 -4.85
CA GLY A 184 17.66 0.61 -4.02
C GLY A 184 17.11 1.10 -2.68
N GLY A 185 15.93 0.61 -2.24
CA GLY A 185 15.32 1.01 -0.97
C GLY A 185 14.79 2.44 -1.00
N LEU A 186 14.23 2.84 -2.14
CA LEU A 186 13.92 4.23 -2.46
C LEU A 186 12.49 4.71 -2.19
N GLY A 187 11.50 3.82 -2.24
CA GLY A 187 10.07 4.15 -2.38
C GLY A 187 9.55 5.29 -1.48
N PRO A 188 8.40 5.90 -1.81
CA PRO A 188 7.34 5.38 -2.64
C PRO A 188 7.42 5.86 -4.08
N ASP A 189 7.12 4.92 -4.96
CA ASP A 189 6.54 5.13 -6.28
C ASP A 189 5.48 4.04 -6.40
N GLU A 190 4.24 4.45 -6.59
CA GLU A 190 3.02 3.69 -6.39
C GLU A 190 2.02 3.97 -7.50
N ASP A 191 2.51 4.23 -8.71
CA ASP A 191 1.66 4.36 -9.90
C ASP A 191 0.75 3.14 -10.12
N LEU A 192 1.06 1.98 -9.52
CA LEU A 192 0.21 0.80 -9.52
C LEU A 192 -0.52 0.54 -8.20
N GLU A 193 -0.73 1.52 -7.31
CA GLU A 193 -1.53 1.33 -6.09
C GLU A 193 -3.01 1.06 -6.39
N GLY A 194 -3.80 0.75 -5.35
CA GLY A 194 -5.23 0.52 -5.45
C GLY A 194 -5.59 -0.48 -6.54
N ASN A 195 -6.47 -0.10 -7.46
CA ASN A 195 -6.89 -0.92 -8.59
C ASN A 195 -6.51 -0.32 -9.96
N VAL A 196 -5.46 0.50 -10.03
CA VAL A 196 -4.89 0.94 -11.32
C VAL A 196 -4.54 -0.28 -12.17
N MET A 197 -5.03 -0.31 -13.42
CA MET A 197 -4.98 -1.48 -14.31
C MET A 197 -4.02 -1.27 -15.49
N LEU A 198 -2.75 -1.04 -15.18
CA LEU A 198 -1.67 -0.83 -16.14
C LEU A 198 -0.65 -1.97 -16.12
N GLY A 199 0.03 -2.19 -17.26
CA GLY A 199 1.12 -3.16 -17.41
C GLY A 199 0.74 -4.59 -17.01
N ASP A 200 1.68 -5.30 -16.42
CA ASP A 200 1.49 -6.68 -16.00
C ASP A 200 0.44 -6.82 -14.87
N LYS A 201 0.29 -5.80 -14.00
CA LYS A 201 -0.84 -5.74 -13.05
C LYS A 201 -2.18 -5.74 -13.79
N GLY A 202 -2.31 -4.96 -14.86
CA GLY A 202 -3.50 -4.93 -15.72
C GLY A 202 -3.83 -6.29 -16.33
N ARG A 203 -2.83 -7.08 -16.75
CA ARG A 203 -3.03 -8.47 -17.19
C ARG A 203 -3.57 -9.33 -16.04
N VAL A 204 -2.94 -9.30 -14.86
CA VAL A 204 -3.38 -10.08 -13.69
C VAL A 204 -4.84 -9.73 -13.34
N MET A 205 -5.18 -8.44 -13.36
CA MET A 205 -6.56 -7.98 -13.13
C MET A 205 -7.54 -8.55 -14.15
N LYS A 206 -7.22 -8.52 -15.45
CA LYS A 206 -8.05 -9.08 -16.54
C LYS A 206 -8.25 -10.60 -16.41
N GLU A 207 -7.23 -11.34 -15.97
CA GLU A 207 -7.33 -12.78 -15.71
C GLU A 207 -8.30 -13.08 -14.56
N LEU A 208 -8.19 -12.32 -13.46
CA LEU A 208 -9.05 -12.43 -12.28
C LEU A 208 -10.44 -11.78 -12.46
N GLY A 209 -10.66 -11.06 -13.56
CA GLY A 209 -11.87 -10.26 -13.80
C GLY A 209 -11.95 -8.96 -13.00
N LEU A 210 -10.92 -8.60 -12.23
CA LEU A 210 -10.87 -7.39 -11.40
C LEU A 210 -10.89 -6.11 -12.22
N ASP A 211 -10.68 -6.18 -13.53
CA ASP A 211 -10.82 -5.07 -14.48
C ASP A 211 -12.27 -4.60 -14.67
N ALA A 212 -13.24 -5.44 -14.31
CA ALA A 212 -14.66 -5.19 -14.54
C ALA A 212 -15.53 -5.57 -13.33
N LEU A 213 -15.00 -5.46 -12.10
CA LEU A 213 -15.73 -5.79 -10.87
C LEU A 213 -15.78 -4.61 -9.90
N PRO A 214 -16.95 -4.39 -9.24
CA PRO A 214 -17.01 -3.58 -8.03
C PRO A 214 -16.06 -4.14 -6.96
N THR A 215 -15.21 -3.29 -6.39
CA THR A 215 -14.03 -3.75 -5.65
C THR A 215 -13.82 -2.98 -4.35
N PHE A 216 -13.60 -3.69 -3.24
CA PHE A 216 -13.09 -3.08 -2.02
C PHE A 216 -11.59 -2.83 -2.15
N VAL A 217 -11.15 -1.59 -1.96
CA VAL A 217 -9.73 -1.26 -1.86
C VAL A 217 -9.38 -1.13 -0.38
N LEU A 218 -8.38 -1.89 0.07
CA LEU A 218 -7.93 -1.92 1.46
C LEU A 218 -6.65 -1.12 1.57
N GLU A 219 -6.67 -0.14 2.46
CA GLU A 219 -5.61 0.86 2.63
C GLU A 219 -5.26 1.06 4.10
N SER A 220 -4.18 1.80 4.26
CA SER A 220 -3.34 2.02 5.42
C SER A 220 -3.97 2.16 6.82
N LYS A 221 -3.09 1.98 7.81
CA LYS A 221 -3.29 2.47 9.20
C LYS A 221 -2.57 3.80 9.33
N ALA A 222 -3.34 4.89 9.40
CA ALA A 222 -2.82 6.23 9.22
C ALA A 222 -3.21 7.21 10.33
N TYR A 223 -2.40 8.24 10.50
CA TYR A 223 -2.78 9.46 11.19
C TYR A 223 -3.01 10.55 10.15
N ALA A 224 -4.22 11.09 10.12
CA ALA A 224 -4.62 12.17 9.23
C ALA A 224 -5.03 13.40 10.06
N PRO A 225 -4.13 14.38 10.29
CA PRO A 225 -4.40 15.51 11.18
C PRO A 225 -5.57 16.38 10.70
N ALA A 226 -5.79 16.47 9.38
CA ALA A 226 -6.89 17.26 8.82
C ALA A 226 -8.28 16.70 9.16
N VAL A 227 -8.37 15.41 9.55
CA VAL A 227 -9.64 14.70 9.73
C VAL A 227 -9.84 14.27 11.18
N PHE A 228 -8.76 13.91 11.89
CA PHE A 228 -8.83 13.26 13.21
C PHE A 228 -8.04 14.00 14.30
N LYS A 229 -7.83 15.31 14.13
CA LYS A 229 -7.31 16.15 15.21
C LYS A 229 -8.25 16.00 16.42
N ASP A 230 -7.68 15.70 17.58
CA ASP A 230 -8.38 15.49 18.86
C ASP A 230 -9.11 14.15 19.05
N ASN A 231 -9.08 13.24 18.07
CA ASN A 231 -9.59 11.88 18.28
C ASN A 231 -8.76 11.12 19.32
N ARG A 232 -9.45 10.48 20.26
CA ARG A 232 -8.83 9.70 21.35
C ARG A 232 -8.74 8.20 21.05
N GLU A 233 -9.59 7.71 20.15
CA GLU A 233 -9.71 6.28 19.85
C GLU A 233 -9.43 6.02 18.37
N GLU A 234 -8.88 4.84 18.10
CA GLU A 234 -8.67 4.35 16.74
C GLU A 234 -10.02 3.96 16.11
N MET A 235 -10.18 4.23 14.82
CA MET A 235 -11.43 3.93 14.11
C MET A 235 -11.18 3.57 12.65
N PHE A 236 -12.18 2.95 12.03
CA PHE A 236 -12.17 2.68 10.61
C PHE A 236 -12.71 3.87 9.83
N TRP A 237 -12.09 4.13 8.68
CA TRP A 237 -12.42 5.24 7.80
C TRP A 237 -12.73 4.74 6.39
N VAL A 238 -13.98 4.89 5.97
CA VAL A 238 -14.40 4.58 4.59
C VAL A 238 -14.34 5.83 3.74
N ARG A 239 -13.68 5.77 2.59
CA ARG A 239 -13.47 6.92 1.71
C ARG A 239 -13.93 6.65 0.29
N MET A 240 -14.61 7.61 -0.31
CA MET A 240 -14.89 7.66 -1.74
C MET A 240 -15.06 9.12 -2.21
N ASN A 241 -15.14 9.31 -3.52
CA ASN A 241 -15.72 10.48 -4.16
C ASN A 241 -17.10 10.14 -4.74
N LYS A 242 -18.19 10.64 -4.17
CA LYS A 242 -19.56 10.29 -4.59
C LYS A 242 -19.87 10.56 -6.08
N GLU A 243 -19.16 11.50 -6.69
CA GLU A 243 -19.38 11.92 -8.08
C GLU A 243 -18.70 10.97 -9.06
N VAL A 244 -17.68 10.22 -8.62
CA VAL A 244 -16.80 9.43 -9.50
C VAL A 244 -16.74 7.95 -9.11
N ASP A 245 -16.72 7.63 -7.83
CA ASP A 245 -16.49 6.29 -7.28
C ASP A 245 -17.79 5.49 -7.15
N ASN A 246 -17.75 4.31 -6.50
CA ASN A 246 -18.90 3.41 -6.43
C ASN A 246 -19.68 3.53 -5.09
N PRO A 247 -20.89 4.14 -5.07
CA PRO A 247 -21.65 4.31 -3.84
C PRO A 247 -22.08 2.99 -3.21
N SER A 248 -22.38 1.97 -4.00
CA SER A 248 -22.81 0.66 -3.47
C SER A 248 -21.67 -0.06 -2.73
N VAL A 249 -20.43 0.06 -3.22
CA VAL A 249 -19.24 -0.46 -2.53
C VAL A 249 -18.98 0.29 -1.22
N PHE A 250 -19.09 1.62 -1.24
CA PHE A 250 -18.94 2.47 -0.05
C PHE A 250 -19.94 2.12 1.05
N GLU A 251 -21.22 1.99 0.71
CA GLU A 251 -22.29 1.61 1.64
C GLU A 251 -22.09 0.20 2.20
N ALA A 252 -21.58 -0.74 1.40
CA ALA A 252 -21.29 -2.09 1.88
C ALA A 252 -20.20 -2.11 2.96
N LEU A 253 -19.13 -1.31 2.79
CA LEU A 253 -18.07 -1.17 3.80
C LEU A 253 -18.60 -0.56 5.09
N ILE A 254 -19.38 0.53 5.01
CA ILE A 254 -19.96 1.18 6.21
C ILE A 254 -20.85 0.19 6.99
N LYS A 255 -21.72 -0.55 6.28
CA LYS A 255 -22.56 -1.57 6.89
C LYS A 255 -21.74 -2.70 7.49
N GLY A 256 -20.65 -3.11 6.83
CA GLY A 256 -19.72 -4.11 7.34
C GLY A 256 -19.08 -3.69 8.67
N ILE A 257 -18.60 -2.45 8.77
CA ILE A 257 -18.00 -1.92 10.01
C ILE A 257 -19.01 -1.85 11.13
N ASN A 258 -20.21 -1.33 10.85
CA ASN A 258 -21.27 -1.24 11.84
C ASN A 258 -21.71 -2.62 12.35
N ALA A 259 -21.80 -3.62 11.47
CA ALA A 259 -22.14 -4.99 11.83
C ALA A 259 -21.04 -5.68 12.65
N ALA A 260 -19.76 -5.36 12.38
CA ALA A 260 -18.63 -5.81 13.18
C ALA A 260 -18.54 -5.14 14.57
N GLY A 261 -19.36 -4.10 14.83
CA GLY A 261 -19.36 -3.38 16.11
C GLY A 261 -18.12 -2.50 16.32
N LEU A 262 -17.47 -2.06 15.25
CA LEU A 262 -16.24 -1.29 15.29
C LEU A 262 -16.50 0.22 15.10
N PRO A 263 -15.68 1.11 15.68
CA PRO A 263 -15.80 2.56 15.46
C PRO A 263 -15.62 2.91 13.98
N CYS A 264 -16.49 3.75 13.45
CA CYS A 264 -16.58 4.07 12.03
C CYS A 264 -16.71 5.57 11.79
N THR A 265 -16.02 6.05 10.77
CA THR A 265 -16.23 7.34 10.14
C THR A 265 -16.15 7.19 8.62
N HIS A 266 -16.67 8.15 7.87
CA HIS A 266 -16.66 8.07 6.42
C HIS A 266 -16.59 9.44 5.75
N SER A 267 -16.10 9.46 4.51
CA SER A 267 -16.00 10.67 3.70
C SER A 267 -16.31 10.35 2.24
N ASP A 268 -17.33 10.99 1.70
CA ASP A 268 -17.80 10.83 0.32
C ASP A 268 -17.27 11.95 -0.62
N THR A 269 -16.37 12.80 -0.11
CA THR A 269 -15.67 13.86 -0.83
C THR A 269 -14.15 13.63 -0.89
N ALA A 270 -13.69 12.40 -0.64
CA ALA A 270 -12.29 12.05 -0.71
C ALA A 270 -11.78 12.03 -2.17
N PHE A 271 -10.46 11.92 -2.35
CA PHE A 271 -9.80 11.73 -3.66
C PHE A 271 -10.29 12.72 -4.73
N PRO A 272 -10.08 14.04 -4.55
CA PRO A 272 -10.38 15.00 -5.60
C PRO A 272 -9.55 14.68 -6.86
N ARG A 273 -10.20 14.72 -8.03
CA ARG A 273 -9.62 14.38 -9.34
C ARG A 273 -9.58 15.60 -10.26
N GLY A 274 -8.72 15.57 -11.27
CA GLY A 274 -8.65 16.57 -12.34
C GLY A 274 -8.18 17.97 -11.95
N LYS A 275 -7.67 18.17 -10.72
CA LYS A 275 -7.28 19.49 -10.20
C LYS A 275 -5.81 19.86 -10.41
N GLY A 276 -4.98 18.95 -10.94
CA GLY A 276 -3.54 19.17 -11.03
C GLY A 276 -2.87 19.30 -9.66
N ASP A 277 -3.52 18.80 -8.60
CA ASP A 277 -3.07 18.93 -7.21
C ASP A 277 -1.69 18.30 -7.01
N MET A 278 -1.43 17.15 -7.64
CA MET A 278 -0.12 16.50 -7.64
C MET A 278 0.95 17.39 -8.25
N ALA A 279 0.75 17.85 -9.49
CA ALA A 279 1.71 18.71 -10.21
C ALA A 279 1.96 20.04 -9.47
N LYS A 280 0.93 20.60 -8.84
CA LYS A 280 1.04 21.78 -7.99
C LYS A 280 1.89 21.48 -6.74
N GLY A 281 1.59 20.39 -6.03
CA GLY A 281 2.37 19.96 -4.86
C GLY A 281 3.84 19.71 -5.20
N THR A 282 4.12 19.05 -6.32
CA THR A 282 5.49 18.84 -6.82
C THR A 282 6.21 20.16 -7.04
N ARG A 283 5.54 21.15 -7.66
CA ARG A 283 6.12 22.47 -7.89
C ARG A 283 6.39 23.22 -6.59
N GLU A 284 5.41 23.27 -5.70
CA GLU A 284 5.53 23.95 -4.41
C GLU A 284 6.66 23.36 -3.55
N LEU A 285 6.82 22.03 -3.55
CA LEU A 285 7.95 21.37 -2.89
C LEU A 285 9.28 21.73 -3.57
N GLY A 286 9.33 21.70 -4.90
CA GLY A 286 10.52 22.07 -5.67
C GLY A 286 10.97 23.52 -5.40
N GLU A 287 10.04 24.45 -5.32
CA GLU A 287 10.30 25.86 -4.96
C GLU A 287 10.85 25.99 -3.54
N ARG A 288 10.30 25.24 -2.57
CA ARG A 288 10.83 25.19 -1.19
C ARG A 288 12.24 24.62 -1.12
N ILE A 289 12.52 23.54 -1.86
CA ILE A 289 13.87 22.96 -1.98
C ILE A 289 14.84 24.00 -2.57
N ALA A 290 14.44 24.68 -3.65
CA ALA A 290 15.27 25.70 -4.29
C ALA A 290 15.57 26.88 -3.35
N ALA A 291 14.58 27.36 -2.59
CA ALA A 291 14.77 28.42 -1.61
C ALA A 291 15.76 28.04 -0.49
N LEU A 292 15.69 26.80 0.01
CA LEU A 292 16.65 26.27 0.98
C LEU A 292 18.04 26.10 0.34
N GLY A 293 18.12 25.68 -0.92
CA GLY A 293 19.37 25.59 -1.68
C GLY A 293 20.06 26.95 -1.82
N ASN A 294 19.32 28.00 -2.18
CA ASN A 294 19.83 29.37 -2.24
C ASN A 294 20.29 29.86 -0.87
N SER A 295 19.50 29.62 0.18
CA SER A 295 19.86 29.96 1.55
C SER A 295 21.15 29.26 2.00
N LEU A 296 21.36 28.01 1.57
CA LEU A 296 22.57 27.25 1.89
C LEU A 296 23.80 27.84 1.19
N ALA A 297 23.66 28.29 -0.06
CA ALA A 297 24.73 28.90 -0.83
C ALA A 297 25.21 30.24 -0.22
N GLU A 298 24.29 30.98 0.42
CA GLU A 298 24.57 32.26 1.09
C GLU A 298 25.05 32.10 2.55
N ALA A 299 24.88 30.91 3.15
CA ALA A 299 25.17 30.69 4.55
C ALA A 299 26.68 30.77 4.85
N ASP A 300 27.05 31.54 5.87
CA ASP A 300 28.44 31.71 6.28
C ASP A 300 28.81 30.70 7.38
N THR A 301 27.97 30.59 8.41
CA THR A 301 28.28 29.80 9.60
C THR A 301 27.87 28.33 9.48
N ALA A 302 28.61 27.44 10.17
CA ALA A 302 28.26 26.03 10.25
C ALA A 302 26.86 25.81 10.87
N ARG A 303 26.46 26.65 11.84
CA ARG A 303 25.13 26.59 12.47
C ARG A 303 24.01 26.81 11.46
N GLU A 304 24.15 27.80 10.57
CA GLU A 304 23.17 28.08 9.52
C GLU A 304 23.09 26.92 8.53
N LYS A 305 24.26 26.46 8.05
CA LYS A 305 24.38 25.32 7.13
C LYS A 305 23.69 24.08 7.69
N VAL A 306 23.98 23.72 8.94
CA VAL A 306 23.36 22.57 9.62
C VAL A 306 21.85 22.73 9.74
N ARG A 307 21.35 23.91 10.13
CA ARG A 307 19.90 24.17 10.23
C ARG A 307 19.20 24.02 8.88
N ILE A 308 19.79 24.56 7.81
CA ILE A 308 19.20 24.52 6.45
C ILE A 308 19.20 23.08 5.91
N VAL A 309 20.31 22.36 6.07
CA VAL A 309 20.40 20.95 5.65
C VAL A 309 19.44 20.08 6.46
N GLY A 310 19.24 20.36 7.75
CA GLY A 310 18.24 19.68 8.57
C GLY A 310 16.80 19.90 8.08
N GLU A 311 16.46 21.11 7.63
CA GLU A 311 15.16 21.39 7.02
C GLU A 311 15.00 20.66 5.68
N LEU A 312 16.03 20.67 4.82
CA LEU A 312 16.05 19.89 3.58
C LEU A 312 15.79 18.40 3.85
N ALA A 313 16.48 17.83 4.84
CA ALA A 313 16.29 16.44 5.24
C ALA A 313 14.85 16.17 5.70
N THR A 314 14.23 17.11 6.41
CA THR A 314 12.84 16.98 6.89
C THR A 314 11.86 16.98 5.72
N ILE A 315 11.94 17.93 4.79
CA ILE A 315 11.00 18.00 3.67
C ILE A 315 11.20 16.85 2.67
N VAL A 316 12.43 16.38 2.48
CA VAL A 316 12.72 15.23 1.60
C VAL A 316 12.25 13.91 2.24
N SER A 317 12.36 13.76 3.56
CA SER A 317 11.93 12.54 4.26
C SER A 317 10.43 12.46 4.54
N GLN A 318 9.70 13.58 4.36
CA GLN A 318 8.30 13.67 4.75
C GLN A 318 7.42 14.18 3.62
N ASP A 319 7.51 15.48 3.30
CA ASP A 319 6.64 16.14 2.33
C ASP A 319 6.80 15.54 0.92
N ALA A 320 8.01 15.10 0.56
CA ALA A 320 8.28 14.49 -0.74
C ALA A 320 7.47 13.21 -0.98
N GLY A 321 7.15 12.44 0.06
CA GLY A 321 6.30 11.25 -0.11
C GLY A 321 4.93 11.55 -0.67
N GLY A 322 4.39 12.75 -0.39
CA GLY A 322 3.12 13.18 -0.95
C GLY A 322 3.15 13.63 -2.41
N VAL A 323 4.33 13.62 -3.05
CA VAL A 323 4.47 14.00 -4.47
C VAL A 323 5.28 13.03 -5.32
N THR A 324 5.97 12.06 -4.71
CA THR A 324 6.72 11.03 -5.43
C THR A 324 5.95 9.74 -5.61
N PHE A 325 4.89 9.51 -4.82
CA PHE A 325 4.15 8.24 -4.85
C PHE A 325 3.36 8.03 -6.14
N MET A 326 2.96 9.08 -6.87
CA MET A 326 2.17 8.91 -8.09
C MET A 326 2.42 10.01 -9.12
N SER A 327 2.48 9.61 -10.38
CA SER A 327 2.56 10.44 -11.57
C SER A 327 1.35 11.38 -11.67
N SER A 328 1.60 12.63 -12.04
CA SER A 328 0.57 13.71 -12.00
C SER A 328 -0.65 13.43 -12.87
N ASP A 329 -0.47 12.96 -14.10
CA ASP A 329 -1.57 12.69 -15.02
C ASP A 329 -2.39 11.47 -14.59
N LEU A 330 -1.73 10.48 -13.99
CA LEU A 330 -2.41 9.33 -13.41
C LEU A 330 -3.24 9.76 -12.20
N HIS A 331 -2.64 10.50 -11.27
CA HIS A 331 -3.32 11.04 -10.08
C HIS A 331 -4.56 11.87 -10.46
N ASN A 332 -4.51 12.62 -11.57
CA ASN A 332 -5.69 13.36 -12.04
C ASN A 332 -6.89 12.46 -12.38
N LEU A 333 -6.66 11.22 -12.78
CA LEU A 333 -7.72 10.26 -13.11
C LEU A 333 -8.13 9.41 -11.91
N VAL A 334 -7.17 8.87 -11.16
CA VAL A 334 -7.45 7.84 -10.13
C VAL A 334 -7.46 8.39 -8.70
N GLY A 335 -7.02 9.64 -8.52
CA GLY A 335 -6.83 10.25 -7.20
C GLY A 335 -5.72 9.58 -6.39
N GLY A 336 -5.41 10.12 -5.21
CA GLY A 336 -4.33 9.60 -4.34
C GLY A 336 -4.66 8.34 -3.56
N GLY A 337 -5.44 7.43 -4.13
CA GLY A 337 -5.64 6.07 -3.61
C GLY A 337 -5.71 5.02 -4.73
N GLY A 338 -5.20 5.38 -5.92
CA GLY A 338 -5.25 4.53 -7.12
C GLY A 338 -6.63 3.98 -7.48
N ILE A 339 -7.70 4.75 -7.28
CA ILE A 339 -9.06 4.26 -7.48
C ILE A 339 -9.53 4.52 -8.90
N MET A 340 -9.79 3.44 -9.63
CA MET A 340 -10.42 3.51 -10.94
C MET A 340 -11.85 4.04 -10.84
N PRO A 341 -12.21 5.06 -11.64
CA PRO A 341 -13.55 5.64 -11.64
C PRO A 341 -14.66 4.58 -11.74
N GLY A 342 -15.64 4.69 -10.85
CA GLY A 342 -16.81 3.82 -10.80
C GLY A 342 -16.64 2.48 -10.10
N MET A 343 -15.41 2.08 -9.74
CA MET A 343 -15.16 0.69 -9.32
C MET A 343 -15.18 0.48 -7.81
N CYS A 344 -14.68 1.45 -7.01
CA CYS A 344 -14.28 1.13 -5.65
C CYS A 344 -14.75 2.13 -4.59
N ALA A 345 -14.54 1.74 -3.34
CA ALA A 345 -14.36 2.60 -2.19
C ALA A 345 -13.20 2.05 -1.35
N VAL A 346 -12.57 2.92 -0.56
CA VAL A 346 -11.39 2.60 0.24
C VAL A 346 -11.76 2.37 1.70
N LEU A 347 -11.28 1.28 2.30
CA LEU A 347 -11.31 1.01 3.73
C LEU A 347 -9.92 1.24 4.34
N SER A 348 -9.83 2.15 5.31
CA SER A 348 -8.60 2.42 6.06
C SER A 348 -8.84 2.38 7.56
N MET A 349 -7.77 2.39 8.33
CA MET A 349 -7.80 2.57 9.78
C MET A 349 -7.10 3.88 10.13
N VAL A 350 -7.63 4.59 11.12
CA VAL A 350 -7.04 5.84 11.60
C VAL A 350 -6.70 5.78 13.07
N VAL A 351 -5.53 6.31 13.41
CA VAL A 351 -5.00 6.31 14.77
C VAL A 351 -5.10 7.69 15.42
N SER A 352 -5.09 7.71 16.75
CA SER A 352 -5.10 8.95 17.52
C SER A 352 -3.80 9.76 17.36
N GLU A 353 -3.86 11.06 17.61
CA GLU A 353 -2.65 11.90 17.69
C GLU A 353 -1.70 11.39 18.79
N GLN A 354 -2.23 10.83 19.88
CA GLN A 354 -1.42 10.25 20.96
C GLN A 354 -0.62 9.02 20.48
N THR A 355 -1.22 8.20 19.61
CA THR A 355 -0.54 7.06 18.97
C THR A 355 0.69 7.54 18.21
N VAL A 356 0.55 8.54 17.33
CA VAL A 356 1.68 9.07 16.55
C VAL A 356 2.66 9.88 17.40
N LYS A 357 2.22 10.57 18.46
CA LYS A 357 3.15 11.20 19.41
C LYS A 357 4.04 10.18 20.11
N THR A 358 3.53 8.98 20.37
CA THR A 358 4.25 7.90 21.05
C THR A 358 5.14 7.13 20.07
N TRP A 359 4.54 6.56 19.03
CA TRP A 359 5.19 5.62 18.10
C TRP A 359 5.87 6.30 16.91
N LYS A 360 5.53 7.57 16.63
CA LYS A 360 5.99 8.38 15.48
C LYS A 360 5.49 7.91 14.12
N ILE A 361 5.43 6.60 13.92
CA ILE A 361 4.96 5.94 12.70
C ILE A 361 3.97 4.85 13.15
N PRO A 362 2.74 4.79 12.60
CA PRO A 362 1.84 3.68 12.86
C PRO A 362 2.46 2.34 12.46
N ALA A 363 2.07 1.28 13.14
CA ALA A 363 2.50 -0.08 12.86
C ALA A 363 1.26 -0.98 12.82
N PHE A 364 1.04 -1.66 11.71
CA PHE A 364 -0.08 -2.56 11.50
C PHE A 364 0.20 -3.91 12.15
N THR A 365 -0.80 -4.46 12.84
CA THR A 365 -0.68 -5.66 13.66
C THR A 365 -1.62 -6.77 13.19
N ALA A 366 -1.41 -7.98 13.70
CA ALA A 366 -2.33 -9.10 13.47
C ALA A 366 -3.75 -8.82 13.98
N GLN A 367 -3.87 -8.10 15.11
CA GLN A 367 -5.17 -7.70 15.64
C GLN A 367 -5.88 -6.71 14.71
N ASP A 368 -5.14 -5.78 14.11
CA ASP A 368 -5.71 -4.88 13.10
C ASP A 368 -6.23 -5.67 11.90
N ALA A 369 -5.46 -6.65 11.41
CA ALA A 369 -5.90 -7.53 10.33
C ALA A 369 -7.19 -8.29 10.69
N ASP A 370 -7.31 -8.82 11.91
CA ASP A 370 -8.51 -9.51 12.38
C ASP A 370 -9.75 -8.59 12.35
N HIS A 371 -9.59 -7.31 12.70
CA HIS A 371 -10.68 -6.33 12.59
C HIS A 371 -11.09 -6.07 11.12
N TYR A 372 -10.14 -5.93 10.20
CA TYR A 372 -10.47 -5.82 8.76
C TYR A 372 -11.21 -7.06 8.26
N LEU A 373 -10.79 -8.26 8.67
CA LEU A 373 -11.44 -9.51 8.28
C LEU A 373 -12.87 -9.62 8.83
N ALA A 374 -13.11 -9.14 10.06
CA ALA A 374 -14.45 -9.06 10.63
C ALA A 374 -15.35 -8.08 9.86
N ILE A 375 -14.81 -6.97 9.37
CA ILE A 375 -15.55 -6.04 8.50
C ILE A 375 -15.92 -6.71 7.18
N LEU A 376 -14.95 -7.39 6.54
CA LEU A 376 -15.15 -8.06 5.26
C LEU A 376 -16.17 -9.21 5.34
N GLU A 377 -16.20 -9.95 6.45
CA GLU A 377 -17.22 -10.97 6.74
C GLU A 377 -18.64 -10.42 6.57
N HIS A 378 -18.87 -9.16 6.95
CA HIS A 378 -20.18 -8.53 6.84
C HIS A 378 -20.36 -7.70 5.55
N ALA A 379 -19.29 -7.10 5.02
CA ALA A 379 -19.36 -6.25 3.83
C ALA A 379 -19.55 -7.07 2.53
N VAL A 380 -18.90 -8.23 2.41
CA VAL A 380 -18.95 -9.07 1.19
C VAL A 380 -20.38 -9.50 0.86
N PRO A 381 -21.19 -10.07 1.78
CA PRO A 381 -22.58 -10.41 1.49
C PRO A 381 -23.44 -9.20 1.13
N VAL A 382 -23.18 -8.04 1.72
CA VAL A 382 -23.93 -6.80 1.45
C VAL A 382 -23.67 -6.30 0.03
N LEU A 383 -22.43 -6.32 -0.44
CA LEU A 383 -22.10 -5.94 -1.81
C LEU A 383 -22.62 -6.98 -2.81
N ALA A 384 -22.45 -8.27 -2.53
CA ALA A 384 -22.95 -9.35 -3.38
C ALA A 384 -24.48 -9.27 -3.58
N GLY A 385 -25.24 -8.95 -2.52
CA GLY A 385 -26.69 -8.74 -2.60
C GLY A 385 -27.12 -7.50 -3.39
N ASN A 386 -26.19 -6.57 -3.68
CA ASN A 386 -26.44 -5.35 -4.45
C ASN A 386 -25.59 -5.28 -5.74
N ILE A 387 -25.08 -6.42 -6.22
CA ILE A 387 -24.05 -6.43 -7.25
C ILE A 387 -24.51 -5.85 -8.59
N ASP A 388 -25.77 -6.05 -8.96
CA ASP A 388 -26.33 -5.51 -10.21
C ASP A 388 -26.30 -3.97 -10.19
N LYS A 389 -26.65 -3.37 -9.05
CA LYS A 389 -26.61 -1.92 -8.86
C LYS A 389 -25.17 -1.41 -8.88
N ALA A 390 -24.27 -2.08 -8.15
CA ALA A 390 -22.86 -1.69 -8.11
C ALA A 390 -22.20 -1.77 -9.50
N THR A 391 -22.54 -2.79 -10.29
CA THR A 391 -22.05 -2.97 -11.66
C THR A 391 -22.61 -1.89 -12.60
N ALA A 392 -23.89 -1.53 -12.47
CA ALA A 392 -24.46 -0.42 -13.24
C ALA A 392 -23.76 0.91 -12.94
N GLU A 393 -23.58 1.24 -11.64
CA GLU A 393 -22.86 2.44 -11.20
C GLU A 393 -21.42 2.47 -11.73
N MET A 394 -20.74 1.32 -11.82
CA MET A 394 -19.41 1.20 -12.39
C MET A 394 -19.39 1.52 -13.89
N HIS A 395 -20.28 0.90 -14.67
CA HIS A 395 -20.33 1.12 -16.12
C HIS A 395 -20.66 2.57 -16.49
N GLU A 396 -21.53 3.23 -15.72
CA GLU A 396 -21.89 4.64 -15.93
C GLU A 396 -20.71 5.60 -15.72
N ARG A 397 -19.73 5.22 -14.90
CA ARG A 397 -18.66 6.11 -14.41
C ARG A 397 -17.27 5.74 -14.93
N THR A 398 -17.15 4.65 -15.69
CA THR A 398 -15.87 4.18 -16.23
C THR A 398 -15.33 5.18 -17.25
N ALA A 399 -14.10 5.67 -17.04
CA ALA A 399 -13.47 6.68 -17.90
C ALA A 399 -12.04 6.34 -18.34
N PHE A 400 -11.54 5.14 -18.01
CA PHE A 400 -10.14 4.78 -18.22
C PHE A 400 -9.83 4.37 -19.65
N LYS A 401 -8.65 4.82 -20.11
CA LYS A 401 -8.06 4.47 -21.40
C LYS A 401 -6.59 4.18 -21.18
N GLU A 402 -6.19 2.92 -21.37
CA GLU A 402 -4.84 2.43 -21.11
C GLU A 402 -3.79 3.21 -21.91
N GLU A 403 -4.12 3.58 -23.15
CA GLU A 403 -3.22 4.28 -24.09
C GLU A 403 -2.83 5.68 -23.61
N ALA A 404 -3.63 6.32 -22.75
CA ALA A 404 -3.32 7.64 -22.20
C ALA A 404 -2.12 7.61 -21.25
N PHE A 405 -1.71 6.42 -20.79
CA PHE A 405 -0.65 6.22 -19.80
C PHE A 405 0.56 5.47 -20.37
N ALA A 406 0.66 5.33 -21.69
CA ALA A 406 1.79 4.68 -22.35
C ALA A 406 3.15 5.32 -21.99
N PHE A 407 3.17 6.60 -21.59
CA PHE A 407 4.38 7.31 -21.17
C PHE A 407 5.05 6.73 -19.91
N LEU A 408 4.31 5.97 -19.08
CA LEU A 408 4.84 5.28 -17.90
C LEU A 408 5.70 4.06 -18.29
N TYR A 409 5.60 3.62 -19.55
CA TYR A 409 6.33 2.49 -20.12
C TYR A 409 7.12 2.94 -21.35
N PRO A 410 8.17 3.78 -21.18
CA PRO A 410 9.00 4.17 -22.32
C PRO A 410 9.51 2.92 -23.04
N GLU A 411 9.33 2.86 -24.37
CA GLU A 411 9.75 1.73 -25.19
C GLU A 411 11.20 1.33 -24.85
N LYS A 412 11.40 0.04 -24.54
CA LYS A 412 12.69 -0.53 -24.13
C LYS A 412 13.73 -0.51 -25.24
#